data_AF-A0A957IVK6-F1
#
_entry.id   AF-A0A957IVK6-F1
#
_cell.length_a   1.000
_cell.length_b   1.000
_cell.length_c   1.000
_cell.angle_alpha   90.00
_cell.angle_beta   90.00
_cell.angle_gamma   90.00
#
_symmetry.space_group_name_H-M   'P 1'
#
loop_
_entity.id
_entity.type
_entity.pdbx_description
1 polymer ?
#
loop_
_entity_poly.entity_id
_entity_poly.type
_entity_poly.pdbx_seq_one_letter_code
_entity_poly.pdbx_strand_id
1 'polypeptide(L)'
;MGLAQIVNLLFNLFYLLILARIIFSWIRVSPYDPTWGPIMRFIYQVTDPIMEPVRRMIPPMGGLDFSPMIVLILLSVLQRILVSALI
;
A
#
# COMPACT_ATOMS: atom_id res chain seq x y z
N MET A 1 -0.54 24.15 8.88
CA MET A 1 0.39 23.24 9.60
C MET A 1 -0.25 21.96 10.14
N GLY A 2 -1.26 22.00 11.04
CA GLY A 2 -1.83 20.76 11.63
C GLY A 2 -2.43 19.78 10.62
N LEU A 3 -3.18 20.28 9.63
CA LEU A 3 -3.75 19.45 8.56
C LEU A 3 -2.69 18.74 7.71
N ALA A 4 -1.60 19.43 7.35
CA ALA A 4 -0.48 18.86 6.61
C ALA A 4 0.17 17.69 7.37
N GLN A 5 0.27 17.77 8.70
CA GLN A 5 0.81 16.69 9.53
C GLN A 5 -0.10 15.47 9.55
N ILE A 6 -1.42 15.66 9.67
CA ILE A 6 -2.40 14.57 9.61
C ILE A 6 -2.33 13.87 8.26
N VAL A 7 -2.30 14.63 7.17
CA VAL A 7 -2.15 14.08 5.82
C VAL A 7 -0.84 13.29 5.72
N ASN A 8 0.28 13.87 6.14
CA ASN A 8 1.57 13.19 6.12
C ASN A 8 1.56 11.87 6.92
N LEU A 9 0.91 11.86 8.09
CA LEU A 9 0.75 10.66 8.91
C LEU A 9 -0.05 9.57 8.18
N LEU A 10 -1.18 9.94 7.56
CA LEU A 10 -2.02 8.99 6.81
C LEU A 10 -1.26 8.36 5.64
N PHE A 11 -0.51 9.15 4.88
CA PHE A 11 0.35 8.65 3.82
C PHE A 11 1.40 7.68 4.34
N ASN A 12 2.09 8.03 5.44
CA ASN A 12 3.11 7.16 6.05
C ASN A 12 2.53 5.83 6.58
N LEU A 13 1.33 5.87 7.16
CA LEU A 13 0.63 4.64 7.57
C LEU A 13 0.30 3.76 6.37
N PHE A 14 -0.18 4.35 5.28
CA PHE A 14 -0.48 3.60 4.07
C PHE A 14 0.77 3.00 3.42
N TYR A 15 1.89 3.73 3.44
CA TYR A 15 3.22 3.21 3.09
C TYR A 15 3.58 1.95 3.87
N LEU A 16 3.41 1.99 5.19
CA LEU A 16 3.70 0.85 6.07
C LEU A 16 2.82 -0.35 5.75
N LEU A 17 1.53 -0.15 5.45
CA LEU A 17 0.63 -1.24 5.05
C LEU A 17 1.07 -1.91 3.74
N ILE A 18 1.49 -1.12 2.74
CA ILE A 18 2.00 -1.68 1.48
C ILE A 18 3.33 -2.41 1.71
N LEU A 19 4.23 -1.86 2.53
CA LEU A 19 5.47 -2.56 2.89
C LEU A 19 5.18 -3.88 3.61
N ALA A 20 4.25 -3.89 4.56
CA ALA A 20 3.80 -5.12 5.22
C ALA A 20 3.26 -6.14 4.21
N ARG A 21 2.45 -5.71 3.23
CA ARG A 21 1.95 -6.56 2.14
C ARG A 21 3.09 -7.19 1.34
N ILE A 22 4.13 -6.43 1.00
CA ILE A 22 5.31 -6.94 0.30
C ILE A 22 6.03 -7.99 1.15
N ILE A 23 6.26 -7.71 2.42
CA ILE A 23 6.91 -8.65 3.35
C ILE A 23 6.10 -9.95 3.45
N PHE A 24 4.79 -9.84 3.69
CA PHE A 24 3.88 -11.01 3.75
C PHE A 24 3.90 -11.83 2.45
N SER A 25 4.07 -11.18 1.30
CA SER A 25 4.19 -11.88 0.01
C SER A 25 5.46 -12.71 -0.11
N TRP A 26 6.59 -12.24 0.44
CA TRP A 26 7.87 -12.98 0.41
C TRP A 26 7.86 -14.20 1.32
N ILE A 27 7.25 -14.09 2.49
CA ILE A 27 7.10 -15.21 3.42
C ILE A 27 5.88 -16.11 3.09
N ARG A 28 5.16 -15.82 2.01
CA ARG A 28 4.02 -16.61 1.50
C ARG A 28 2.93 -16.86 2.55
N VAL A 29 2.65 -15.87 3.40
CA VAL A 29 1.54 -15.95 4.36
C VAL A 29 0.22 -15.97 3.59
N SER A 30 -0.71 -16.83 4.03
CA SER A 30 -2.03 -16.93 3.44
C SER A 30 -3.03 -16.07 4.22
N PRO A 31 -4.02 -15.43 3.57
CA PRO A 31 -5.13 -14.77 4.25
C PRO A 31 -5.96 -15.71 5.15
N TYR A 32 -5.83 -17.02 4.94
CA TYR A 32 -6.51 -18.07 5.73
C TYR A 32 -5.65 -18.60 6.89
N ASP A 33 -4.45 -18.07 7.08
CA ASP A 33 -3.56 -18.44 8.18
C ASP A 33 -4.21 -18.10 9.54
N PRO A 34 -4.22 -19.02 10.52
CA PRO A 34 -4.88 -18.82 11.81
C PRO A 34 -4.22 -17.73 12.67
N THR A 35 -2.92 -17.47 12.47
CA THR A 35 -2.16 -16.48 13.24
C THR A 35 -2.12 -15.13 12.53
N TRP A 36 -1.76 -15.12 11.25
CA TRP A 36 -1.49 -13.87 10.51
C TRP A 36 -2.62 -13.47 9.55
N GLY A 37 -3.55 -14.38 9.25
CA GLY A 37 -4.64 -14.16 8.30
C GLY A 37 -5.51 -12.94 8.61
N PRO A 38 -5.92 -12.67 9.87
CA PRO A 38 -6.71 -11.48 10.20
C PRO A 38 -6.00 -10.17 9.83
N ILE A 39 -4.71 -10.05 10.15
CA ILE A 39 -3.89 -8.87 9.85
C ILE A 39 -3.73 -8.71 8.34
N MET A 40 -3.46 -9.81 7.65
CA MET A 40 -3.29 -9.80 6.20
C MET A 40 -4.58 -9.39 5.47
N ARG A 41 -5.75 -9.90 5.90
CA ARG A 41 -7.06 -9.49 5.36
C ARG A 41 -7.34 -8.01 5.58
N PHE A 42 -7.01 -7.48 6.76
CA PHE A 42 -7.13 -6.05 7.04
C PHE A 42 -6.27 -5.21 6.10
N ILE A 43 -4.98 -5.58 5.93
CA ILE A 43 -4.08 -4.90 5.00
C ILE A 43 -4.63 -4.92 3.58
N TYR A 44 -5.11 -6.07 3.10
CA TYR A 44 -5.72 -6.18 1.78
C TYR A 44 -6.97 -5.31 1.65
N GLN A 45 -7.90 -5.36 2.61
CA GLN A 45 -9.11 -4.53 2.57
C GLN A 45 -8.81 -3.03 2.48
N VAL A 46 -7.78 -2.55 3.19
CA VAL A 46 -7.39 -1.13 3.17
C VAL A 46 -6.63 -0.76 1.90
N THR A 47 -5.76 -1.64 1.40
CA THR A 47 -4.86 -1.30 0.29
C THR A 47 -5.43 -1.66 -1.09
N ASP A 48 -6.32 -2.64 -1.19
CA ASP A 48 -6.88 -3.14 -2.46
C ASP A 48 -7.63 -2.10 -3.30
N PRO A 49 -8.43 -1.17 -2.75
CA PRO A 49 -9.09 -0.15 -3.55
C PRO A 49 -8.13 0.71 -4.40
N ILE A 50 -6.89 0.89 -3.93
CA ILE A 50 -5.83 1.64 -4.65
C ILE A 50 -4.95 0.68 -5.46
N MET A 51 -4.67 -0.51 -4.93
CA MET A 51 -3.78 -1.49 -5.53
C MET A 51 -4.41 -2.21 -6.74
N GLU A 52 -5.70 -2.52 -6.68
CA GLU A 52 -6.39 -3.32 -7.70
C GLU A 52 -6.47 -2.61 -9.07
N PRO A 53 -6.80 -1.30 -9.16
CA PRO A 53 -6.75 -0.59 -10.43
C PRO A 53 -5.35 -0.63 -11.05
N VAL A 54 -4.31 -0.39 -10.26
CA VAL A 54 -2.91 -0.43 -10.74
C VAL A 54 -2.54 -1.84 -11.19
N ARG A 55 -2.93 -2.87 -10.42
CA ARG A 55 -2.67 -4.27 -10.75
C ARG A 55 -3.34 -4.70 -12.06
N ARG A 56 -4.54 -4.19 -12.36
CA ARG A 56 -5.23 -4.45 -13.64
C ARG A 56 -4.55 -3.80 -14.84
N MET A 57 -3.76 -2.75 -14.65
CA MET A 57 -3.02 -2.07 -15.72
C MET A 57 -1.70 -2.76 -16.06
N ILE A 58 -1.13 -3.54 -15.13
CA ILE A 58 0.16 -4.21 -15.31
C ILE A 58 -0.09 -5.62 -15.87
N PRO A 59 0.53 -6.00 -17.00
CA PRO A 59 0.44 -7.37 -17.49
C PRO A 59 1.07 -8.35 -16.49
N PRO A 60 0.56 -9.59 -16.36
CA PRO A 60 1.06 -10.55 -15.38
C PRO A 60 2.53 -10.91 -15.64
N MET A 61 3.42 -10.55 -14.72
CA MET A 61 4.87 -10.77 -14.82
C MET A 61 5.32 -12.01 -14.02
N GLY A 62 4.93 -13.20 -14.48
CA GLY A 62 5.48 -14.46 -13.94
C GLY A 62 5.14 -14.74 -12.47
N GLY A 63 3.98 -14.30 -12.00
CA GLY A 63 3.49 -14.54 -10.63
C GLY A 63 4.02 -13.57 -9.56
N LEU A 64 4.89 -12.62 -9.94
CA LEU A 64 5.30 -11.52 -9.08
C LEU A 64 4.38 -10.32 -9.28
N ASP A 65 3.93 -9.72 -8.18
CA ASP A 65 3.14 -8.50 -8.20
C ASP A 65 4.04 -7.28 -7.99
N PHE A 66 4.32 -6.54 -9.07
CA PHE A 66 5.08 -5.29 -9.04
C PHE A 66 4.21 -4.05 -8.80
N SER A 67 2.88 -4.21 -8.77
CA SER A 67 1.94 -3.12 -8.46
C SER A 67 2.27 -2.37 -7.16
N PRO A 68 2.74 -3.02 -6.07
CA PRO A 68 3.12 -2.32 -4.85
C PRO A 68 4.21 -1.27 -5.10
N MET A 69 5.20 -1.55 -5.95
CA MET A 69 6.26 -0.59 -6.24
C MET A 69 5.72 0.63 -6.98
N ILE A 70 4.84 0.42 -7.96
CA ILE A 70 4.20 1.52 -8.69
C ILE A 70 3.34 2.37 -7.75
N VAL A 71 2.53 1.72 -6.90
CA VAL A 71 1.70 2.44 -5.92
C VAL A 71 2.55 3.22 -4.94
N LEU A 72 3.66 2.66 -4.44
CA LEU A 72 4.59 3.37 -3.55
C LEU A 72 5.19 4.60 -4.23
N ILE A 73 5.53 4.54 -5.52
CA ILE A 73 6.03 5.72 -6.25
C ILE A 73 4.93 6.78 -6.37
N LEU A 74 3.73 6.38 -6.80
CA LEU A 74 2.59 7.30 -6.94
C LEU A 74 2.22 7.96 -5.61
N LEU A 75 2.25 7.19 -4.51
CA LEU A 75 1.99 7.69 -3.17
C LEU A 75 3.01 8.77 -2.77
N SER A 76 4.30 8.59 -3.11
CA SER A 76 5.36 9.56 -2.74
C SER A 76 5.14 10.90 -3.41
N VAL A 77 4.78 10.87 -4.69
CA VAL A 77 4.55 12.06 -5.49
C VAL A 77 3.29 12.77 -4.98
N LEU A 78 2.21 12.02 -4.75
CA LEU A 78 0.96 12.57 -4.25
C LEU A 78 1.11 13.17 -2.85
N GLN A 79 1.83 12.50 -1.95
CA GLN A 79 2.13 13.00 -0.61
C GLN A 79 2.87 14.34 -0.67
N ARG A 80 3.93 14.42 -1.48
CA ARG A 80 4.72 15.66 -1.63
C ARG A 80 3.87 16.81 -2.13
N ILE A 81 3.07 16.58 -3.18
CA ILE A 81 2.19 17.60 -3.76
C ILE A 81 1.18 18.07 -2.71
N LEU A 82 0.45 17.15 -2.08
CA LEU A 82 -0.60 17.51 -1.12
C LEU A 82 -0.04 18.19 0.13
N VAL A 83 1.06 17.69 0.69
CA VAL A 83 1.70 18.31 1.86
C VAL A 83 2.20 19.71 1.50
N SER A 84 2.83 19.88 0.34
CA SER A 84 3.31 21.21 -0.10
C SER A 84 2.17 22.21 -0.30
N ALA A 85 0.98 21.76 -0.70
CA ALA A 85 -0.20 22.60 -0.89
C ALA A 85 -0.92 22.97 0.42
N LEU A 86 -0.66 22.24 1.51
CA LEU A 86 -1.30 22.41 2.83
C LEU A 86 -0.41 23.09 3.88
N ILE A 87 0.86 23.32 3.55
CA ILE A 87 1.82 24.09 4.36
C ILE A 87 1.56 25.58 4.15
#